data_AF-A0A369NCH2-F1
#
_entry.id   AF-A0A369NCH2-F1
#
_cell.length_a   1.000
_cell.length_b   1.000
_cell.length_c   1.000
_cell.angle_alpha   90.00
_cell.angle_beta   90.00
_cell.angle_gamma   90.00
#
_symmetry.space_group_name_H-M   'P 1'
#
loop_
_entity.id
_entity.type
_entity.pdbx_description
1 polymer ?
#
loop_
_entity_poly.entity_id
_entity_poly.type
_entity_poly.pdbx_seq_one_letter_code
_entity_poly.pdbx_strand_id
1 'polypeptide(L)' 'MVPIGYMIRAALRCDTALSRAMLRACGVPVPRRFRTGSIALVDECDGIAECFANHGSPMDGRR' A
#
# COMPACT_ATOMS: atom_id res chain seq x y z
N MET A 1 1.35 15.77 29.00
CA MET A 1 1.89 15.67 27.63
C MET A 1 1.79 14.23 27.17
N VAL A 2 1.38 13.95 25.93
CA VAL A 2 1.23 12.57 25.43
C VAL A 2 2.58 12.07 24.89
N PRO A 3 3.06 10.86 25.27
CA PRO A 3 4.31 10.33 24.76
C PRO A 3 4.27 10.09 23.24
N ILE A 4 5.38 10.39 22.55
CA ILE A 4 5.50 10.18 21.10
C ILE A 4 5.22 8.71 20.70
N GLY A 5 5.65 7.75 21.53
CA GLY A 5 5.38 6.33 21.29
C GLY A 5 3.90 5.95 21.35
N TYR A 6 3.09 6.65 22.17
CA TYR A 6 1.64 6.46 22.15
C TYR A 6 1.05 7.00 20.84
N MET A 7 1.49 8.19 20.41
CA MET A 7 1.00 8.82 19.18
C MET A 7 1.28 7.97 17.93
N ILE A 8 2.48 7.38 17.85
CA ILE A 8 2.85 6.47 16.76
C ILE A 8 1.93 5.24 16.75
N ARG A 9 1.73 4.59 17.90
CA ARG A 9 0.83 3.42 18.00
C ARG A 9 -0.61 3.75 17.63
N ALA A 10 -1.11 4.89 18.05
CA ALA A 10 -2.44 5.36 17.69
C ALA A 10 -2.54 5.62 16.18
N ALA A 11 -1.55 6.31 15.60
CA ALA A 11 -1.52 6.62 14.17
C ALA A 11 -1.46 5.36 13.29
N LEU A 12 -0.71 4.32 13.68
CA LEU A 12 -0.65 3.04 12.98
C LEU A 12 -1.99 2.28 12.96
N ARG A 13 -2.90 2.56 13.91
CA ARG A 13 -4.22 1.91 13.96
C ARG A 13 -5.25 2.61 13.06
N CYS A 14 -5.28 3.94 13.07
CA CYS A 14 -6.39 4.70 12.49
C CYS A 14 -6.31 4.95 10.98
N ASP A 15 -5.12 4.92 10.37
CA ASP A 15 -4.91 5.14 8.91
C ASP A 15 -5.74 6.31 8.32
N THR A 16 -5.72 7.45 9.02
CA THR A 16 -6.30 8.71 8.53
C THR A 16 -5.23 9.57 7.88
N ALA A 17 -5.62 10.61 7.14
CA ALA A 17 -4.67 11.59 6.60
C ALA A 17 -3.79 12.21 7.70
N LEU A 18 -4.39 12.53 8.86
CA LEU A 18 -3.68 13.06 10.02
C LEU A 18 -2.73 12.02 10.63
N SER A 19 -3.17 10.76 10.74
CA SER A 19 -2.30 9.67 11.19
C SER A 19 -1.08 9.49 10.29
N ARG A 20 -1.27 9.55 8.97
CA ARG A 20 -0.16 9.47 8.00
C ARG A 20 0.79 10.66 8.10
N ALA A 21 0.27 11.87 8.27
CA ALA A 21 1.10 13.05 8.51
C ALA A 21 1.93 12.93 9.79
N MET A 22 1.31 12.44 10.87
CA MET A 22 2.00 12.20 12.14
C MET A 22 3.14 11.18 12.00
N LEU A 23 2.90 10.06 11.33
CA LEU A 23 3.94 9.04 11.09
C LEU A 23 5.12 9.62 10.31
N ARG A 24 4.86 10.42 9.26
CA ARG A 24 5.91 11.12 8.50
C ARG A 24 6.72 12.06 9.37
N ALA A 25 6.04 12.87 10.21
CA ALA A 25 6.71 13.78 11.12
C ALA A 25 7.58 13.05 12.16
N CYS A 26 7.19 11.83 12.55
CA CYS A 26 7.97 10.98 13.44
C CYS A 26 9.05 10.14 12.71
N GLY A 27 9.24 10.28 11.40
CA GLY A 27 10.17 9.46 10.62
C GLY A 27 9.79 7.98 10.52
N VAL A 28 8.53 7.64 10.82
CA VAL A 28 8.03 6.27 10.78
C VAL A 28 7.49 5.98 9.38
N PRO A 29 7.88 4.86 8.74
CA PRO A 29 7.29 4.45 7.47
C PRO A 29 5.77 4.39 7.53
N VAL A 30 5.10 4.99 6.55
CA VAL A 30 3.64 4.96 6.46
C VAL A 30 3.23 3.64 5.82
N PRO A 31 2.47 2.76 6.51
CA PRO A 31 1.97 1.53 5.91
C PRO A 31 1.06 1.86 4.73
N ARG A 32 1.33 1.29 3.55
CA ARG A 32 0.39 1.31 2.43
C ARG A 32 -0.65 0.23 2.70
N ARG A 33 -1.87 0.65 3.06
CA ARG A 33 -3.03 -0.25 3.14
C ARG A 33 -3.87 -0.04 1.90
N PHE A 34 -3.93 -1.05 1.05
CA PHE A 34 -4.87 -1.08 -0.06
C PHE A 34 -6.27 -1.32 0.50
N ARG A 35 -7.20 -0.41 0.20
CA ARG A 35 -8.62 -0.68 0.47
C ARG A 35 -9.18 -1.51 -0.67
N THR A 36 -10.12 -2.40 -0.38
CA THR A 36 -10.88 -3.11 -1.42
C THR A 36 -11.41 -2.11 -2.45
N GLY A 37 -11.14 -2.37 -3.74
CA GLY A 37 -11.50 -1.47 -4.84
C GLY A 37 -10.50 -0.36 -5.15
N SER A 38 -9.35 -0.28 -4.45
CA SER A 38 -8.27 0.65 -4.81
C SER A 38 -7.56 0.17 -6.08
N ILE A 39 -7.17 1.12 -6.94
CA ILE A 39 -6.26 0.84 -8.06
C ILE A 39 -4.83 0.79 -7.50
N ALA A 40 -4.10 -0.26 -7.83
CA ALA A 40 -2.71 -0.46 -7.46
C ALA A 40 -1.89 -0.85 -8.70
N LEU A 41 -0.59 -0.56 -8.67
CA LEU A 41 0.33 -1.12 -9.66
C LEU A 41 0.50 -2.61 -9.40
N VAL A 42 0.62 -3.39 -10.48
CA VAL A 42 0.76 -4.85 -10.42
C VAL A 42 1.99 -5.26 -9.59
N ASP A 43 3.08 -4.50 -9.71
CA ASP A 43 4.35 -4.77 -9.00
C ASP A 43 4.29 -4.46 -7.49
N GLU A 44 3.26 -3.77 -7.01
CA GLU A 44 3.07 -3.49 -5.58
C GLU A 44 2.45 -4.67 -4.80
N CYS A 45 2.02 -5.72 -5.52
CA CYS A 45 1.35 -6.89 -4.94
C CYS A 45 2.10 -8.18 -5.33
N ASP A 46 2.71 -8.83 -4.34
CA ASP A 46 3.42 -10.09 -4.53
C ASP A 46 2.54 -11.15 -5.19
N GLY A 47 3.06 -11.78 -6.25
CA GLY A 47 2.38 -12.86 -6.98
C GLY A 47 1.29 -12.42 -7.95
N ILE A 48 0.86 -11.15 -7.94
CA ILE A 48 -0.16 -10.67 -8.89
C ILE A 48 0.41 -10.50 -10.29
N ALA A 49 1.70 -10.18 -10.42
CA ALA A 49 2.37 -10.04 -11.72
C ALA A 49 2.20 -11.28 -12.62
N GLU A 50 2.20 -12.48 -12.04
CA GLU A 50 2.00 -13.73 -12.77
C GLU A 50 0.59 -13.83 -13.37
N CYS A 51 -0.44 -13.32 -12.68
CA CYS A 51 -1.82 -13.31 -13.20
C CYS A 51 -2.00 -12.43 -14.44
N PHE A 52 -1.14 -11.42 -14.61
CA PHE A 52 -1.12 -10.55 -15.78
C PHE A 52 -0.10 -10.99 -16.83
N ALA A 53 0.73 -12.00 -16.55
CA ALA A 53 1.67 -12.54 -17.50
C ALA A 53 0.92 -13.28 -18.62
N ASN A 54 1.13 -12.85 -19.86
CA ASN A 54 0.56 -13.54 -21.00
C ASN A 54 1.51 -14.65 -21.47
N HIS A 55 1.09 -15.91 -21.35
CA HIS A 55 1.88 -17.09 -21.72
C HIS A 55 1.55 -17.57 -23.14
N GLY A 56 1.62 -16.69 -24.15
CA GLY A 56 1.36 -17.10 -25.53
C GLY A 56 -0.12 -17.16 -25.91
N SER A 57 -1.03 -16.57 -25.11
CA SER A 57 -2.45 -16.57 -25.47
C SER A 57 -2.72 -15.64 -26.65
N PRO A 58 -3.84 -15.80 -27.37
CA PRO A 58 -4.23 -14.92 -28.49
C PRO A 58 -4.28 -13.41 -28.15
N MET A 59 -4.32 -13.04 -26.86
CA MET A 59 -4.17 -11.65 -26.43
C MET A 59 -2.77 -11.06 -26.67
N ASP A 60 -1.76 -11.88 -27.01
CA ASP A 60 -0.41 -11.40 -27.36
C ASP A 60 -0.39 -10.64 -28.69
N GLY A 61 -1.51 -10.60 -29.43
CA GLY A 61 -1.61 -9.90 -30.70
C GLY A 61 -0.69 -10.47 -31.78
N ARG A 62 -0.12 -11.67 -31.55
CA ARG A 62 0.71 -12.38 -32.52
C ARG A 62 -0.20 -12.89 -33.64
N ARG A 63 -0.14 -12.20 -34.78
CA ARG A 63 -0.64 -12.67 -36.08
C ARG A 63 0.30 -13.70 -36.67
#